data_AF-A0A6B3G5J6-F1
#
_entry.id   AF-A0A6B3G5J6-F1
#
_cell.length_a   1.000
_cell.length_b   1.000
_cell.length_c   1.000
_cell.angle_alpha   90.00
_cell.angle_beta   90.00
_cell.angle_gamma   90.00
#
_symmetry.space_group_name_H-M   'P 1'
#
loop_
_entity.id
_entity.type
_entity.pdbx_description
1 polymer ?
#
loop_
_entity_poly.entity_id
_entity_poly.type
_entity_poly.pdbx_seq_one_letter_code
_entity_poly.pdbx_strand_id
1 'polypeptide(L)'
;FAGKHVRALPVPDTAGQSRKFFDGLGEYAVEHGAKGLAWVRVGEDGTLAGPIAKFLTETDVKTLTERLSLVPGHAVFFGAGEFDEVSKIMSA
;
A
#
# COMPACT_ATOMS: atom_id res chain seq x y z
N PHE A 1 -9.84 14.31 -3.40
CA PHE A 1 -9.08 14.31 -2.14
C PHE A 1 -8.41 15.67 -1.93
N ALA A 2 -9.18 16.73 -1.69
CA ALA A 2 -8.60 18.03 -1.33
C ALA A 2 -8.36 18.07 0.19
N GLY A 3 -7.13 18.34 0.63
CA GLY A 3 -6.75 18.45 2.05
C GLY A 3 -6.30 17.16 2.75
N LYS A 4 -6.44 15.99 2.11
CA LYS A 4 -6.02 14.69 2.68
C LYS A 4 -4.66 14.25 2.14
N HIS A 5 -3.87 13.59 2.98
CA HIS A 5 -2.56 13.07 2.60
C HIS A 5 -2.65 11.59 2.27
N VAL A 6 -1.93 11.20 1.21
CA VAL A 6 -1.72 9.80 0.85
C VAL A 6 -0.22 9.52 0.98
N ARG A 7 0.14 8.53 1.79
CA ARG A 7 1.51 8.00 1.84
C ARG A 7 1.51 6.58 1.31
N ALA A 8 2.56 6.27 0.57
CA ALA A 8 2.85 4.93 0.08
C ALA A 8 4.15 4.44 0.75
N LEU A 9 4.12 3.25 1.33
CA LEU A 9 5.28 2.62 1.95
C LEU A 9 5.59 1.32 1.18
N PRO A 10 6.66 1.30 0.38
CA PRO A 10 7.14 0.07 -0.23
C PRO A 10 7.82 -0.79 0.83
N VAL A 11 7.43 -2.06 0.88
CA VAL A 11 7.97 -3.08 1.77
C VAL A 11 8.57 -4.18 0.90
N PRO A 12 9.90 -4.38 0.93
CA PRO A 12 10.56 -5.46 0.21
C PRO A 12 10.28 -6.82 0.84
N ASP A 13 10.64 -7.90 0.15
CA ASP A 13 10.63 -9.29 0.66
C ASP A 13 9.28 -9.81 1.18
N THR A 14 8.19 -9.32 0.58
CA THR A 14 6.82 -9.74 0.94
C THR A 14 6.28 -10.89 0.09
N ALA A 15 7.07 -11.43 -0.84
CA ALA A 15 6.67 -12.53 -1.71
C ALA A 15 6.15 -13.77 -0.96
N GLY A 16 6.70 -14.05 0.22
CA GLY A 16 6.29 -15.16 1.09
C GLY A 16 5.13 -14.83 2.03
N GLN A 17 4.68 -13.57 2.09
CA GLN A 17 3.60 -13.17 2.99
C GLN A 17 2.23 -13.53 2.42
N SER A 18 1.40 -14.15 3.26
CA SER A 18 0.04 -14.53 2.87
C SER A 18 -0.86 -13.31 2.79
N ARG A 19 -1.93 -13.38 1.97
CA ARG A 19 -2.95 -12.32 1.90
C ARG A 19 -3.48 -11.91 3.30
N LYS A 20 -3.63 -12.88 4.20
CA LYS A 20 -4.09 -12.67 5.58
C LYS A 20 -3.16 -11.76 6.39
N PHE A 21 -1.85 -11.79 6.14
CA PHE A 21 -0.90 -10.89 6.79
C PHE A 21 -1.19 -9.43 6.42
N PHE A 22 -1.42 -9.16 5.14
CA PHE A 22 -1.76 -7.82 4.66
C PHE A 22 -3.13 -7.35 5.14
N ASP A 23 -4.13 -8.23 5.12
CA ASP A 23 -5.47 -7.93 5.65
C ASP A 23 -5.40 -7.62 7.16
N GLY A 24 -4.60 -8.37 7.93
CA GLY A 24 -4.38 -8.11 9.35
C GLY A 24 -3.64 -6.80 9.63
N LEU A 25 -2.67 -6.40 8.80
CA LEU A 25 -2.08 -5.06 8.87
C LEU A 25 -3.10 -3.97 8.54
N GLY A 26 -4.01 -4.26 7.62
CA GLY A 26 -5.16 -3.43 7.30
C GLY A 26 -6.04 -3.17 8.52
N GLU A 27 -6.43 -4.24 9.20
CA GLU A 27 -7.22 -4.20 10.43
C GLU A 27 -6.46 -3.49 11.56
N TYR A 28 -5.18 -3.81 11.76
CA TYR A 28 -4.34 -3.17 12.77
C TYR A 28 -4.25 -1.65 12.59
N ALA A 29 -4.07 -1.19 11.36
CA ALA A 29 -4.06 0.24 11.07
C ALA A 29 -5.40 0.90 11.41
N VAL A 30 -6.53 0.23 11.10
CA VAL A 30 -7.87 0.71 11.45
C VAL A 30 -8.06 0.77 12.96
N GLU A 31 -7.62 -0.26 13.70
CA GLU A 31 -7.64 -0.28 15.17
C GLU A 31 -6.80 0.86 15.78
N HIS A 32 -5.72 1.26 15.11
CA HIS A 32 -4.85 2.37 15.53
C HIS A 32 -5.32 3.75 15.04
N GLY A 33 -6.55 3.83 14.51
CA GLY A 33 -7.19 5.08 14.14
C GLY A 33 -7.01 5.50 12.68
N ALA A 34 -6.46 4.66 11.79
CA ALA A 34 -6.61 4.93 10.36
C ALA A 34 -8.07 4.74 9.95
N LYS A 35 -8.51 5.53 8.98
CA LYS A 35 -9.79 5.27 8.28
C LYS A 35 -9.71 4.05 7.35
N GLY A 36 -8.50 3.59 7.05
CA GLY A 36 -8.22 2.42 6.24
C GLY A 36 -6.77 2.39 5.80
N LEU A 37 -6.22 1.19 5.66
CA LEU A 37 -4.94 0.95 5.03
C LEU A 37 -5.16 0.09 3.81
N ALA A 38 -4.91 0.68 2.65
CA ALA A 38 -4.93 -0.03 1.39
C ALA A 38 -3.58 -0.70 1.15
N TRP A 39 -3.55 -1.80 0.41
CA TRP A 39 -2.31 -2.47 0.08
C TRP A 39 -2.38 -3.07 -1.33
N VAL A 40 -1.22 -3.22 -1.93
CA VAL A 40 -0.98 -3.99 -3.16
C VAL A 40 0.30 -4.78 -2.99
N ARG A 41 0.39 -5.92 -3.66
CA ARG A 41 1.63 -6.69 -3.82
C ARG A 41 2.00 -6.75 -5.29
N VAL A 42 3.29 -6.79 -5.57
CA VAL A 42 3.84 -6.95 -6.91
C VAL A 42 3.99 -8.44 -7.18
N GLY A 43 3.24 -8.93 -8.15
CA GLY A 43 3.33 -10.30 -8.66
C GLY A 43 4.65 -10.58 -9.36
N GLU A 44 4.91 -11.86 -9.64
CA GLU A 44 6.11 -12.30 -10.37
C GLU A 44 6.21 -11.72 -11.78
N ASP A 45 5.06 -11.43 -12.38
CA ASP A 45 4.88 -10.79 -13.68
C ASP A 45 4.95 -9.25 -13.62
N GLY A 46 5.19 -8.68 -12.45
CA GLY A 46 5.20 -7.23 -12.23
C GLY A 46 3.80 -6.61 -12.11
N THR A 47 2.73 -7.42 -12.11
CA THR A 47 1.36 -6.90 -11.94
C THR A 47 1.09 -6.58 -10.48
N LEU A 48 0.27 -5.55 -10.23
CA LEU A 48 -0.18 -5.25 -8.87
C LEU A 48 -1.43 -6.08 -8.54
N ALA A 49 -1.39 -6.79 -7.42
CA ALA A 49 -2.50 -7.55 -6.88
C ALA A 49 -2.89 -7.01 -5.50
N GLY A 50 -4.17 -6.74 -5.26
CA GLY A 50 -4.63 -6.25 -3.97
C GLY A 50 -5.99 -5.58 -4.03
N PRO A 51 -6.58 -5.22 -2.88
CA PRO A 51 -7.88 -4.58 -2.80
C PRO A 51 -7.98 -3.28 -3.61
N ILE A 52 -6.89 -2.52 -3.70
CA ILE A 52 -6.87 -1.28 -4.49
C ILE A 52 -6.35 -1.43 -5.92
N ALA A 53 -5.75 -2.59 -6.27
CA ALA A 53 -5.13 -2.77 -7.58
C ALA A 53 -6.15 -2.61 -8.73
N LYS A 54 -7.39 -3.03 -8.51
CA LYS A 54 -8.50 -2.85 -9.47
C LYS A 54 -8.91 -1.40 -9.72
N PHE A 55 -8.49 -0.47 -8.86
CA PHE A 55 -8.76 0.96 -8.99
C PHE A 55 -7.57 1.73 -9.57
N LEU A 56 -6.41 1.08 -9.72
CA LEU A 56 -5.23 1.66 -10.33
C LEU A 56 -5.26 1.40 -11.84
N THR A 57 -4.96 2.43 -12.63
CA THR A 57 -4.77 2.28 -14.07
C THR A 57 -3.34 1.80 -14.37
N GLU A 58 -3.09 1.26 -15.56
CA GLU A 58 -1.73 0.87 -15.99
C GLU A 58 -0.71 2.03 -15.85
N THR A 59 -1.16 3.26 -16.12
CA THR A 59 -0.34 4.47 -15.95
C THR A 59 0.02 4.72 -14.48
N ASP A 60 -0.94 4.53 -13.55
CA ASP A 60 -0.70 4.68 -12.12
C ASP A 60 0.27 3.61 -11.62
N VAL A 61 0.07 2.36 -12.05
CA VAL A 61 0.96 1.24 -11.72
C VAL A 61 2.39 1.54 -12.18
N LYS A 62 2.56 1.96 -13.43
CA LYS A 62 3.88 2.29 -13.98
C LYS A 62 4.54 3.43 -13.20
N THR A 63 3.79 4.50 -12.91
CA THR A 63 4.28 5.64 -12.13
C THR A 63 4.69 5.22 -10.71
N LEU A 64 3.92 4.35 -10.06
CA LEU A 64 4.23 3.82 -8.73
C LEU A 64 5.48 2.94 -8.77
N THR A 65 5.57 2.03 -9.74
CA THR A 65 6.72 1.16 -9.95
C THR A 65 8.00 1.97 -10.19
N GLU A 66 7.94 3.01 -11.01
CA GLU A 66 9.08 3.89 -11.28
C GLU A 66 9.47 4.72 -10.04
N ARG A 67 8.50 5.34 -9.35
CA ARG A 67 8.77 6.18 -8.18
C ARG A 67 9.27 5.40 -6.97
N LEU A 68 8.76 4.20 -6.75
CA LEU A 68 9.07 3.37 -5.59
C LEU A 68 10.05 2.24 -5.91
N SER A 69 10.54 2.16 -7.16
CA SER A 69 11.43 1.09 -7.66
C SER A 69 10.93 -0.30 -7.28
N LEU A 70 9.64 -0.55 -7.55
CA LEU A 70 8.99 -1.80 -7.18
C LEU A 70 9.49 -2.94 -8.06
N VAL A 71 9.84 -4.05 -7.43
CA VAL A 71 10.20 -5.30 -8.13
C VAL A 71 9.29 -6.43 -7.64
N PRO A 72 9.17 -7.52 -8.42
CA PRO A 72 8.49 -8.72 -7.97
C PRO A 72 8.87 -9.13 -6.56
N GLY A 73 7.85 -9.39 -5.72
CA GLY A 73 8.04 -9.69 -4.30
C GLY A 73 8.01 -8.48 -3.37
N HIS A 74 7.84 -7.27 -3.88
CA HIS A 74 7.54 -6.10 -3.06
C HIS A 74 6.03 -5.99 -2.78
N ALA A 75 5.68 -5.32 -1.70
CA ALA A 75 4.33 -4.83 -1.46
C ALA A 75 4.36 -3.34 -1.19
N VAL A 76 3.25 -2.67 -1.45
CA VAL A 76 3.08 -1.25 -1.14
C VAL A 76 1.84 -1.09 -0.30
N PHE A 77 2.01 -0.48 0.86
CA PHE A 77 0.92 -0.06 1.72
C PHE A 77 0.60 1.40 1.47
N PHE A 78 -0.68 1.73 1.47
CA PHE A 78 -1.22 3.06 1.19
C PHE A 78 -2.09 3.49 2.37
N GLY A 79 -1.61 4.49 3.11
CA GLY A 79 -2.40 5.19 4.12
C GLY A 79 -3.01 6.44 3.49
N ALA A 80 -4.33 6.57 3.55
CA ALA A 80 -5.06 7.73 3.05
C ALA A 80 -5.94 8.31 4.16
N GLY A 81 -5.67 9.55 4.57
CA GLY A 81 -6.34 10.15 5.72
C GLY A 81 -5.83 11.55 6.04
N GLU A 82 -6.11 12.00 7.27
CA GLU A 82 -5.53 13.23 7.78
C GLU A 82 -4.01 13.06 7.97
N PHE A 83 -3.25 14.14 7.82
CA PHE A 83 -1.79 14.09 7.94
C PHE A 83 -1.33 13.44 9.24
N ASP A 84 -1.98 13.78 10.36
CA ASP A 84 -1.66 13.28 11.70
C ASP A 84 -1.93 11.78 11.85
N GLU A 85 -3.03 11.28 11.27
CA GLU A 85 -3.42 9.86 11.28
C GLU A 85 -2.45 9.02 10.43
N VAL A 86 -2.21 9.47 9.18
CA VAL A 86 -1.33 8.76 8.24
C VAL A 86 0.11 8.78 8.73
N SER A 87 0.57 9.90 9.31
CA SER A 87 1.92 9.96 9.85
C SER A 87 2.09 9.05 11.06
N LYS A 88 1.11 8.91 11.97
CA LYS A 88 1.25 8.01 13.13
C LYS A 88 1.43 6.55 12.74
N ILE A 89 0.76 6.11 11.69
CA ILE A 89 0.73 4.69 11.28
C ILE A 89 1.84 4.37 10.28
N MET A 90 2.30 5.36 9.52
CA MET A 90 3.35 5.22 8.51
C MET A 90 4.61 6.05 8.84
N SER A 91 4.85 6.32 10.13
CA SER A 91 6.13 6.85 10.59
C SER A 91 7.17 5.75 10.50
N ALA A 92 8.01 5.83 9.47
CA ALA A 92 9.30 5.16 9.39
C ALA A 92 10.36 6.00 10.11
#